data_AF-A0A8S2G472-F1
#
_entry.id   AF-A0A8S2G472-F1
#
_cell.length_a   1.000
_cell.length_b   1.000
_cell.length_c   1.000
_cell.angle_alpha   90.00
_cell.angle_beta   90.00
_cell.angle_gamma   90.00
#
_symmetry.space_group_name_H-M   'P 1'
#
loop_
_entity.id
_entity.type
_entity.pdbx_description
1 polymer ?
#
loop_
_entity_poly.entity_id
_entity_poly.type
_entity_poly.pdbx_seq_one_letter_code
_entity_poly.pdbx_strand_id
1 'polypeptide(L)'
;STIIGDSIARLLEYFGYNVLRLNHLGDWGTQFGMLIAHLQDIYPEYLQKSPPIHDLSSFYKASKKRFDNEPDFQKRAYQCVVRLQSYDPDIIHAWKLICEVSRRDIDYIYQELEIEIIDRGESFYQSMMKDLVEELEQKNLLIEIRSTTCPESITYIIQSAFSSCKRY
;
A
#
# COMPACT_ATOMS: atom_id res chain seq x y z
N SER A 1 -9.69 -9.76 -11.08
CA SER A 1 -10.27 -10.15 -9.78
C SER A 1 -11.72 -9.67 -9.67
N THR A 2 -11.99 -8.39 -9.95
CA THR A 2 -13.30 -7.72 -9.81
C THR A 2 -14.53 -8.55 -10.17
N ILE A 3 -14.72 -8.91 -11.45
CA ILE A 3 -15.95 -9.61 -11.92
C ILE A 3 -16.13 -10.97 -11.25
N ILE A 4 -15.04 -11.74 -11.10
CA ILE A 4 -15.08 -13.08 -10.50
C ILE A 4 -15.41 -12.97 -9.00
N GLY A 5 -14.79 -12.03 -8.30
CA GLY A 5 -15.05 -11.77 -6.88
C GLY A 5 -16.50 -11.36 -6.62
N ASP A 6 -17.03 -10.44 -7.44
CA ASP A 6 -18.42 -10.01 -7.36
C ASP A 6 -19.41 -11.14 -7.66
N SER A 7 -19.14 -11.93 -8.70
CA SER A 7 -19.96 -13.12 -9.04
C SER A 7 -20.04 -14.12 -7.88
N ILE A 8 -18.92 -14.38 -7.22
CA ILE A 8 -18.86 -15.27 -6.05
C ILE A 8 -19.63 -14.65 -4.88
N ALA A 9 -19.47 -13.36 -4.62
CA ALA A 9 -20.17 -12.67 -3.54
C ALA A 9 -21.70 -12.77 -3.71
N ARG A 10 -22.21 -12.46 -4.92
CA ARG A 10 -23.64 -12.58 -5.25
C ARG A 10 -24.15 -14.02 -5.11
N LEU A 11 -23.37 -15.01 -5.53
CA LEU A 11 -23.73 -16.41 -5.40
C LEU A 11 -23.88 -16.81 -3.92
N LEU A 12 -22.95 -16.39 -3.06
CA LEU A 12 -23.00 -16.67 -1.62
C LEU A 12 -24.16 -15.94 -0.94
N GLU A 13 -24.41 -14.68 -1.31
CA GLU A 13 -25.58 -13.92 -0.83
C GLU A 13 -26.89 -14.59 -1.24
N TYR A 14 -26.97 -15.12 -2.47
CA TYR A 14 -28.13 -15.89 -2.95
C TYR A 14 -28.40 -17.14 -2.09
N PHE A 15 -27.35 -17.80 -1.59
CA PHE A 15 -27.47 -18.91 -0.64
C PHE A 15 -27.74 -18.48 0.81
N GLY A 16 -27.88 -17.17 1.09
CA GLY A 16 -28.22 -16.64 2.41
C GLY A 16 -27.02 -16.39 3.32
N TYR A 17 -25.78 -16.41 2.79
CA TYR A 17 -24.61 -16.03 3.57
C TYR A 17 -24.51 -14.50 3.70
N ASN A 18 -24.02 -14.04 4.87
CA ASN A 18 -23.64 -12.64 5.05
C ASN A 18 -22.23 -12.43 4.48
N VAL A 19 -22.13 -11.72 3.34
CA VAL A 19 -20.88 -11.52 2.62
C VAL A 19 -20.34 -10.12 2.85
N LEU A 20 -19.12 -10.02 3.38
CA LEU A 20 -18.38 -8.76 3.47
C LEU A 20 -17.43 -8.66 2.28
N ARG A 21 -17.72 -7.73 1.37
CA ARG A 21 -16.94 -7.49 0.16
C ARG A 21 -15.84 -6.46 0.45
N LEU A 22 -14.58 -6.89 0.37
CA LEU A 22 -13.43 -6.04 0.71
C LEU A 22 -12.53 -5.81 -0.49
N ASN A 23 -12.26 -4.54 -0.79
CA ASN A 23 -11.27 -4.13 -1.77
C ASN A 23 -9.93 -3.90 -1.05
N HIS A 24 -9.00 -4.83 -1.24
CA HIS A 24 -7.66 -4.73 -0.64
C HIS A 24 -6.72 -3.90 -1.52
N LEU A 25 -6.86 -2.58 -1.41
CA LEU A 25 -6.05 -1.62 -2.15
C LEU A 25 -4.58 -1.68 -1.72
N GLY A 26 -3.68 -1.66 -2.70
CA GLY A 26 -2.24 -1.47 -2.48
C GLY A 26 -1.91 -0.01 -2.19
N ASP A 27 -2.50 0.54 -1.13
CA ASP A 27 -2.44 1.95 -0.74
C ASP A 27 -1.30 2.28 0.24
N TRP A 28 -0.39 1.35 0.51
CA TRP A 28 0.67 1.54 1.49
C TRP A 28 1.99 0.91 1.05
N GLY A 29 2.94 1.72 0.56
CA GLY A 29 4.20 1.16 0.09
C GLY A 29 5.18 2.15 -0.53
N THR A 30 6.26 1.60 -1.08
CA THR A 30 7.37 2.37 -1.65
C THR A 30 6.98 3.18 -2.88
N GLN A 31 5.95 2.73 -3.61
CA GLN A 31 5.34 3.47 -4.71
C GLN A 31 4.80 4.83 -4.28
N PHE A 32 4.28 4.96 -3.05
CA PHE A 32 3.81 6.26 -2.55
C PHE A 32 4.95 7.21 -2.21
N GLY A 33 6.11 6.68 -1.79
CA GLY A 33 7.30 7.51 -1.55
C GLY A 33 7.70 8.33 -2.77
N MET A 34 7.75 7.70 -3.95
CA MET A 34 8.08 8.41 -5.19
C MET A 34 6.95 9.35 -5.64
N LEU A 35 5.68 8.97 -5.46
CA LEU A 35 4.55 9.83 -5.83
C LEU A 35 4.51 11.10 -4.97
N ILE A 36 4.75 10.97 -3.67
CA ILE A 36 4.78 12.09 -2.73
C ILE A 36 5.98 13.00 -2.99
N ALA A 37 7.18 12.43 -3.19
CA ALA A 37 8.36 13.22 -3.54
C ALA A 37 8.16 13.96 -4.88
N HIS A 38 7.49 13.32 -5.84
CA HIS A 38 7.14 13.96 -7.11
C HIS A 38 6.10 15.08 -6.92
N LEU A 39 5.09 14.85 -6.09
CA LEU A 39 4.05 15.84 -5.76
C LEU A 39 4.66 17.10 -5.16
N GLN A 40 5.58 16.95 -4.22
CA GLN A 40 6.25 18.08 -3.56
C GLN A 40 7.03 18.96 -4.56
N ASP A 41 7.63 18.35 -5.58
CA ASP A 41 8.40 19.09 -6.58
C ASP A 41 7.51 19.82 -7.60
N ILE A 42 6.41 19.20 -8.03
CA ILE A 42 5.52 19.75 -9.07
C ILE A 42 4.50 20.72 -8.48
N TYR A 43 4.04 20.45 -7.26
CA TYR A 43 3.01 21.21 -6.55
C TYR A 43 3.50 21.56 -5.13
N PRO A 44 4.42 22.52 -4.98
CA PRO A 44 4.94 22.91 -3.66
C PRO A 44 3.84 23.46 -2.72
N GLU A 45 2.74 23.98 -3.29
CA GLU A 45 1.58 24.49 -2.54
C GLU A 45 0.51 23.41 -2.25
N TYR A 46 0.82 22.11 -2.38
CA TYR A 46 -0.17 21.03 -2.23
C TYR A 46 -0.89 21.02 -0.86
N LEU A 47 -0.25 21.59 0.18
CA LEU A 47 -0.83 21.73 1.52
C LEU A 47 -1.91 22.80 1.59
N GLN A 48 -1.87 23.81 0.72
CA GLN A 48 -2.86 24.90 0.69
C GLN A 48 -3.88 24.74 -0.43
N LYS A 49 -3.51 24.09 -1.53
CA LYS A 49 -4.35 23.93 -2.73
C LYS A 49 -4.31 22.49 -3.21
N SER A 50 -5.49 21.94 -3.47
CA SER A 50 -5.61 20.62 -4.10
C SER A 50 -4.91 20.64 -5.47
N PRO A 51 -3.94 19.75 -5.71
CA PRO A 51 -3.23 19.69 -6.97
C PRO A 51 -4.16 19.17 -8.08
N PRO A 52 -4.09 19.71 -9.31
CA PRO A 52 -4.90 19.27 -10.45
C PRO A 52 -4.33 17.97 -11.07
N ILE A 53 -4.25 16.90 -10.28
CA ILE A 53 -3.84 15.59 -10.80
C ILE A 53 -5.07 14.94 -11.44
N HIS A 54 -5.08 14.94 -12.77
CA HIS A 54 -6.14 14.32 -13.57
C HIS A 54 -5.79 12.90 -14.04
N ASP A 55 -4.52 12.65 -14.39
CA ASP A 55 -4.04 11.35 -14.85
C ASP A 55 -2.97 10.82 -13.91
N LEU A 56 -3.38 9.96 -12.98
CA LEU A 56 -2.49 9.33 -12.03
C LEU A 56 -1.49 8.36 -12.70
N SER A 57 -1.85 7.76 -13.84
CA SER A 57 -0.98 6.84 -14.59
C SER A 57 0.22 7.57 -15.18
N SER A 58 -0.01 8.73 -15.81
CA SER A 58 1.08 9.57 -16.31
C SER A 58 1.93 10.14 -15.18
N PHE A 59 1.29 10.56 -14.08
CA PHE A 59 2.00 11.04 -12.89
C PHE A 59 2.93 9.97 -12.29
N TYR A 60 2.44 8.73 -12.19
CA TYR A 60 3.23 7.57 -11.75
C TYR A 60 4.41 7.27 -12.69
N LYS A 61 4.19 7.29 -14.02
CA LYS A 61 5.27 7.06 -14.99
C LYS A 61 6.36 8.13 -14.88
N ALA A 62 5.97 9.39 -14.66
CA ALA A 62 6.91 10.48 -14.45
C ALA A 62 7.71 10.29 -13.15
N SER A 63 7.05 10.01 -12.02
CA SER A 63 7.74 9.76 -10.75
C SER A 63 8.68 8.55 -10.83
N LYS A 64 8.27 7.48 -11.52
CA LYS A 64 9.08 6.28 -11.71
C LYS A 64 10.31 6.56 -12.55
N LYS A 65 10.19 7.32 -13.65
CA LYS A 65 11.33 7.75 -14.46
C LYS A 65 12.34 8.55 -13.64
N ARG A 66 11.87 9.45 -12.76
CA ARG A 66 12.75 10.21 -11.87
C ARG A 66 13.42 9.31 -10.84
N PHE A 67 12.67 8.38 -10.25
CA PHE A 67 13.20 7.39 -9.32
C PHE A 67 14.33 6.54 -9.90
N ASP A 68 14.22 6.13 -11.16
CA ASP A 68 15.22 5.28 -11.80
C ASP A 68 16.47 6.05 -12.30
N ASN A 69 16.36 7.36 -12.54
CA ASN A 69 17.44 8.16 -13.15
C ASN A 69 18.07 9.23 -12.23
N GLU A 70 17.42 9.62 -11.13
CA GLU A 70 17.87 10.69 -10.23
C GLU A 70 18.18 10.11 -8.83
N PRO A 71 19.46 9.88 -8.46
CA PRO A 71 19.82 9.31 -7.16
C PRO A 71 19.33 10.13 -5.95
N ASP A 72 19.31 11.45 -6.06
CA ASP A 72 18.82 12.32 -4.99
C ASP A 72 17.29 12.28 -4.85
N PHE A 73 16.57 12.10 -5.96
CA PHE A 73 15.13 11.86 -5.92
C PHE A 73 14.82 10.51 -5.27
N GLN A 74 15.60 9.47 -5.60
CA GLN A 74 15.46 8.15 -5.02
C GLN A 74 15.60 8.19 -3.48
N LYS A 75 16.62 8.89 -2.96
CA LYS A 75 16.80 9.09 -1.52
C LYS A 75 15.60 9.78 -0.87
N ARG A 76 15.08 10.86 -1.50
CA ARG A 76 13.90 11.57 -0.99
C ARG A 76 12.64 10.71 -1.03
N ALA A 77 12.47 9.90 -2.07
CA ALA A 77 11.36 8.97 -2.17
C ALA A 77 11.38 7.97 -1.00
N TYR A 78 12.53 7.37 -0.68
CA TYR A 78 12.67 6.51 0.49
C TYR A 78 12.37 7.24 1.81
N GLN A 79 12.86 8.47 1.98
CA GLN A 79 12.54 9.29 3.15
C GLN A 79 11.04 9.56 3.27
N CYS A 80 10.34 9.79 2.16
CA CYS A 80 8.88 9.98 2.15
C CYS A 80 8.15 8.72 2.62
N VAL A 81 8.63 7.51 2.28
CA VAL A 81 8.04 6.25 2.78
C VAL A 81 8.18 6.16 4.30
N VAL A 82 9.38 6.44 4.83
CA VAL A 82 9.62 6.40 6.28
C VAL A 82 8.72 7.41 7.00
N ARG A 83 8.62 8.64 6.46
CA ARG A 83 7.74 9.66 7.02
C ARG A 83 6.26 9.27 6.97
N LEU A 84 5.83 8.63 5.87
CA LEU A 84 4.46 8.10 5.73
C LEU A 84 4.17 7.04 6.80
N GLN A 85 5.09 6.10 7.00
CA GLN A 85 4.99 5.05 8.02
C GLN A 85 4.98 5.60 9.45
N SER A 86 5.62 6.76 9.67
CA SER A 86 5.60 7.48 10.95
C SER A 86 4.39 8.40 11.15
N TYR A 87 3.42 8.41 10.23
CA TYR A 87 2.24 9.27 10.26
C TYR A 87 2.54 10.78 10.26
N ASP A 88 3.59 11.21 9.55
CA ASP A 88 3.88 12.63 9.35
C ASP A 88 2.67 13.35 8.71
N PRO A 89 2.12 14.41 9.33
CA PRO A 89 0.87 15.03 8.87
C PRO A 89 0.91 15.54 7.43
N ASP A 90 2.03 16.13 7.00
CA ASP A 90 2.16 16.72 5.66
C ASP A 90 2.26 15.63 4.59
N ILE A 91 2.88 14.51 4.94
CA ILE A 91 3.05 13.35 4.06
C ILE A 91 1.76 12.53 4.00
N ILE A 92 1.04 12.39 5.12
CA ILE A 92 -0.29 11.77 5.15
C ILE A 92 -1.27 12.59 4.32
N HIS A 93 -1.19 13.93 4.37
CA HIS A 93 -2.01 14.78 3.51
C HIS A 93 -1.72 14.55 2.03
N ALA A 94 -0.45 14.53 1.63
CA ALA A 94 -0.05 14.20 0.26
C ALA A 94 -0.57 12.82 -0.19
N TRP A 95 -0.43 11.81 0.67
CA TRP A 95 -0.91 10.46 0.42
C TRP A 95 -2.44 10.42 0.20
N LYS A 96 -3.22 11.10 1.04
CA LYS A 96 -4.69 11.18 0.89
C LYS A 96 -5.10 11.77 -0.46
N LEU A 97 -4.47 12.88 -0.86
CA LEU A 97 -4.75 13.51 -2.16
C LEU A 97 -4.51 12.55 -3.32
N ILE A 98 -3.41 11.80 -3.28
CA ILE A 98 -3.08 10.78 -4.30
C ILE A 98 -4.13 9.66 -4.29
N CYS A 99 -4.50 9.15 -3.11
CA CYS A 99 -5.51 8.11 -2.96
C CYS A 99 -6.90 8.57 -3.45
N GLU A 100 -7.30 9.82 -3.18
CA GLU A 100 -8.56 10.38 -3.63
C GLU A 100 -8.65 10.47 -5.16
N VAL A 101 -7.56 10.81 -5.84
CA VAL A 101 -7.49 10.77 -7.31
C VAL A 101 -7.67 9.33 -7.79
N SER A 102 -6.95 8.37 -7.22
CA SER A 102 -7.07 6.96 -7.62
C SER A 102 -8.46 6.38 -7.35
N ARG A 103 -9.10 6.75 -6.25
CA ARG A 103 -10.42 6.23 -5.87
C ARG A 103 -11.49 6.69 -6.85
N ARG A 104 -11.47 7.94 -7.30
CA ARG A 104 -12.44 8.42 -8.30
C ARG A 104 -12.46 7.58 -9.57
N ASP A 105 -11.29 7.18 -10.08
CA ASP A 105 -11.18 6.34 -11.27
C ASP A 105 -11.72 4.93 -11.03
N ILE A 106 -11.47 4.37 -9.84
CA ILE A 106 -11.94 3.04 -9.44
C ILE A 106 -13.45 3.03 -9.19
N ASP A 107 -13.96 4.05 -8.49
CA ASP A 107 -15.38 4.22 -8.16
C ASP A 107 -16.23 4.29 -9.42
N TYR A 108 -15.76 4.99 -10.45
CA TYR A 108 -16.45 5.03 -11.74
C TYR A 108 -16.60 3.63 -12.34
N ILE A 109 -15.54 2.81 -12.32
CA ILE A 109 -15.59 1.44 -12.84
C ILE A 109 -16.55 0.57 -12.01
N TYR A 110 -16.54 0.69 -10.69
CA TYR A 110 -17.44 -0.08 -9.83
C TYR A 110 -18.89 0.35 -9.98
N GLN A 111 -19.16 1.64 -10.21
CA GLN A 111 -20.50 2.14 -10.51
C GLN A 111 -21.04 1.56 -11.83
N GLU A 112 -20.25 1.58 -12.90
CA GLU A 112 -20.64 1.01 -14.20
C GLU A 112 -20.89 -0.51 -14.13
N LEU A 113 -20.21 -1.21 -13.21
CA LEU A 113 -20.38 -2.65 -12.99
C LEU A 113 -21.42 -2.99 -11.92
N GLU A 114 -22.08 -1.99 -11.31
CA GLU A 114 -23.03 -2.15 -10.20
C GLU A 114 -22.46 -2.96 -9.03
N ILE A 115 -21.19 -2.74 -8.70
CA ILE A 115 -20.47 -3.45 -7.63
C ILE A 115 -20.46 -2.60 -6.36
N GLU A 116 -21.05 -3.11 -5.30
CA GLU A 116 -20.89 -2.58 -3.95
C GLU A 116 -19.71 -3.27 -3.27
N ILE A 117 -18.72 -2.50 -2.82
CA ILE A 117 -17.52 -3.02 -2.15
C ILE A 117 -16.98 -2.00 -1.14
N ILE A 118 -16.40 -2.49 -0.04
CA ILE A 118 -15.82 -1.64 0.99
C ILE A 118 -14.30 -1.61 0.84
N ASP A 119 -13.73 -0.42 0.72
CA ASP A 119 -12.29 -0.24 0.68
C ASP A 119 -11.64 -0.56 2.03
N ARG A 120 -10.67 -1.49 2.00
CA ARG A 120 -9.82 -1.83 3.14
C ARG A 120 -8.42 -2.18 2.65
N GLY A 121 -7.65 -1.14 2.35
CA GLY A 121 -6.28 -1.23 1.86
C GLY A 121 -5.28 -1.72 2.91
N GLU A 122 -4.03 -1.86 2.48
CA GLU A 122 -2.88 -2.17 3.31
C GLU A 122 -2.71 -1.18 4.47
N SER A 123 -3.02 0.11 4.24
CA SER A 123 -2.93 1.18 5.23
C SER A 123 -3.78 0.91 6.49
N PHE A 124 -4.90 0.19 6.37
CA PHE A 124 -5.77 -0.16 7.49
C PHE A 124 -5.06 -1.05 8.53
N TYR A 125 -4.14 -1.90 8.08
CA TYR A 125 -3.46 -2.88 8.93
C TYR A 125 -2.15 -2.37 9.54
N GLN A 126 -1.69 -1.17 9.16
CA GLN A 126 -0.40 -0.62 9.59
C GLN A 126 -0.20 -0.66 11.11
N SER A 127 -1.22 -0.29 11.88
CA SER A 127 -1.13 -0.29 13.35
C SER A 127 -1.09 -1.71 13.95
N MET A 128 -1.69 -2.70 13.28
CA MET A 128 -1.75 -4.09 13.73
C MET A 128 -0.44 -4.84 13.43
N MET A 129 0.36 -4.37 12.48
CA MET A 129 1.61 -5.03 12.11
C MET A 129 2.62 -5.04 13.26
N LYS A 130 2.63 -4.01 14.12
CA LYS A 130 3.55 -3.96 15.26
C LYS A 130 3.29 -5.10 16.23
N ASP A 131 2.03 -5.28 16.62
CA ASP A 131 1.62 -6.36 17.54
C ASP A 131 1.90 -7.74 16.94
N LEU A 132 1.68 -7.91 15.63
CA LEU A 132 1.99 -9.15 14.93
C LEU A 132 3.50 -9.48 14.93
N VAL A 133 4.35 -8.47 14.71
CA VAL A 133 5.82 -8.66 14.75
C VAL A 133 6.26 -9.05 16.15
N GLU A 134 5.77 -8.37 17.19
CA GLU A 134 6.07 -8.70 18.59
C GLU A 134 5.63 -10.14 18.95
N GLU A 135 4.45 -10.57 18.47
CA GLU A 135 3.97 -11.95 18.67
C GLU A 135 4.88 -12.98 18.00
N LEU A 136 5.33 -12.70 16.77
CA LEU A 136 6.20 -13.59 16.02
C LEU A 136 7.61 -13.68 16.63
N GLU A 137 8.13 -12.58 17.18
CA GLU A 137 9.38 -12.55 17.94
C GLU A 137 9.28 -13.40 19.21
N GLN A 138 8.21 -13.24 19.99
CA GLN A 138 7.98 -14.03 21.20
C GLN A 138 7.87 -15.54 20.92
N LYS A 139 7.34 -15.91 19.75
CA LYS A 139 7.23 -17.31 19.31
C LYS A 139 8.52 -17.86 18.70
N ASN A 140 9.60 -17.08 18.64
CA ASN A 140 10.86 -17.41 17.96
C ASN A 140 10.65 -17.87 16.52
N LEU A 141 9.67 -17.27 15.82
CA LEU A 141 9.36 -17.58 14.43
C LEU A 141 10.06 -16.62 13.46
N LEU A 142 10.82 -15.64 13.94
CA LEU A 142 11.54 -14.69 13.10
C LEU A 142 13.03 -15.04 13.03
N ILE A 143 13.56 -15.08 11.81
CA ILE A 143 14.99 -15.19 11.54
C ILE A 143 15.48 -13.84 11.05
N GLU A 144 16.41 -13.23 11.79
CA GLU A 144 17.08 -12.01 11.38
C GLU A 144 18.00 -12.29 10.19
N ILE A 145 17.80 -11.58 9.09
CA ILE A 145 18.70 -11.58 7.95
C ILE A 145 19.27 -10.18 7.79
N ARG A 146 20.60 -10.11 7.86
CA ARG A 146 21.34 -8.90 7.51
C ARG A 146 21.60 -8.90 6.01
N SER A 147 20.95 -7.97 5.31
CA SER A 147 21.24 -7.71 3.90
C SER A 147 22.62 -7.07 3.77
N THR A 148 23.47 -7.57 2.87
CA THR A 148 24.77 -6.97 2.53
C THR A 148 24.63 -5.63 1.78
N THR A 149 23.45 -5.34 1.24
CA THR A 149 23.17 -4.12 0.46
C THR A 149 22.64 -2.96 1.31
N CYS A 150 22.06 -3.22 2.48
CA CYS A 150 21.57 -2.21 3.42
C CYS A 150 21.83 -2.67 4.88
N PRO A 151 23.01 -2.38 5.46
CA PRO A 151 23.39 -2.86 6.79
C PRO A 151 22.58 -2.24 7.95
N GLU A 152 21.80 -1.18 7.70
CA GLU A 152 20.98 -0.49 8.70
C GLU A 152 19.53 -1.01 8.79
N SER A 153 19.09 -1.82 7.83
CA SER A 153 17.73 -2.37 7.79
C SER A 153 17.73 -3.84 8.16
N ILE A 154 17.18 -4.16 9.34
CA ILE A 154 16.93 -5.53 9.76
C ILE A 154 15.74 -6.06 8.95
N THR A 155 15.94 -7.18 8.24
CA THR A 155 14.87 -7.89 7.53
C THR A 155 14.62 -9.21 8.23
N TYR A 156 13.39 -9.50 8.60
CA TYR A 156 13.02 -10.79 9.19
C TYR A 156 12.39 -11.71 8.15
N ILE A 157 12.72 -13.00 8.18
CA ILE A 157 11.96 -14.04 7.47
C ILE A 157 11.17 -14.85 8.51
N ILE A 158 9.89 -15.08 8.22
CA ILE A 158 9.06 -16.00 9.01
C ILE A 158 9.57 -17.42 8.78
N GLN A 159 10.09 -18.04 9.82
CA GLN A 159 10.48 -19.44 9.84
C GLN A 159 9.23 -20.28 9.62
N SER A 160 9.07 -20.81 8.42
CA SER A 160 7.96 -21.72 8.14
C SER A 160 8.14 -22.97 8.99
N ALA A 161 7.12 -23.31 9.79
CA ALA A 161 7.09 -24.51 10.62
C ALA A 161 6.90 -25.80 9.79
N PHE A 162 7.59 -25.93 8.65
CA PHE A 162 7.57 -27.14 7.82
C PHE A 162 8.63 -28.18 8.24
N SER A 163 9.17 -28.09 9.47
CA SER A 163 10.16 -29.05 9.97
C SER A 163 9.56 -30.29 10.66
N SER A 164 8.24 -30.39 10.83
CA SER A 164 7.62 -31.55 11.53
C SER A 164 6.93 -32.57 10.64
N CYS A 165 7.00 -32.46 9.31
CA CYS A 165 6.51 -33.52 8.41
C CYS A 165 7.68 -34.41 7.93
N LYS A 166 8.45 -34.99 8.87
CA LYS A 166 9.20 -36.22 8.59
C LYS A 166 8.18 -37.36 8.59
N ARG A 167 7.80 -37.77 7.38
CA ARG A 167 6.99 -38.97 7.11
C ARG A 167 7.61 -40.17 7.84
N TYR A 168 6.79 -40.84 8.64
CA TYR A 168 6.92 -42.27 8.87
C TYR A 168 6.42 -43.03 7.64
#